data_AF-A0A2D7K979-F1
#
_entry.id   AF-A0A2D7K979-F1
#
_cell.length_a   1.000
_cell.length_b   1.000
_cell.length_c   1.000
_cell.angle_alpha   90.00
_cell.angle_beta   90.00
_cell.angle_gamma   90.00
#
_symmetry.space_group_name_H-M   'P 1'
#
loop_
_entity.id
_entity.type
_entity.pdbx_description
1 polymer ?
#
loop_
_entity_poly.entity_id
_entity_poly.type
_entity_poly.pdbx_seq_one_letter_code
_entity_poly.pdbx_strand_id
1 'polypeptide(L)' 'MVFSTREFGASWDGTYKGKEAVTDAYIWKIDLVDASNGEEKNFNGYVLLTR' A
#
# COMPACT_ATOMS: atom_id res chain seq x y z
N MET A 1 2.38 8.71 -4.37
CA MET A 1 2.61 7.36 -3.83
C MET A 1 3.68 7.45 -2.76
N VAL A 2 3.36 7.11 -1.51
CA VAL A 2 4.29 7.23 -0.38
C VAL A 2 5.15 5.97 -0.18
N PHE A 3 4.63 4.82 -0.62
CA PHE A 3 5.27 3.51 -0.58
C PHE A 3 4.70 2.63 -1.69
N SER A 4 5.50 1.70 -2.23
CA SER A 4 5.05 0.66 -3.14
C SER A 4 6.04 -0.50 -3.12
N THR A 5 5.54 -1.73 -3.22
CA THR A 5 6.37 -2.94 -3.24
C THR A 5 5.70 -4.03 -4.06
N ARG A 6 6.50 -5.00 -4.51
CA ARG A 6 6.04 -6.29 -5.05
C ARG A 6 6.41 -7.46 -4.14
N GLU A 7 7.18 -7.21 -3.09
CA GLU A 7 7.61 -8.22 -2.15
C GLU A 7 6.52 -8.46 -1.12
N PHE A 8 6.09 -9.71 -1.00
CA PHE A 8 5.11 -10.11 0.00
C PHE A 8 5.71 -9.93 1.40
N GLY A 9 5.02 -9.17 2.26
CA GLY A 9 5.46 -8.86 3.63
C GLY A 9 6.26 -7.55 3.78
N ALA A 10 6.63 -6.90 2.67
CA ALA A 10 7.18 -5.55 2.75
C ALA A 10 6.11 -4.56 3.23
N SER A 11 6.52 -3.62 4.09
CA SER A 11 5.61 -2.65 4.73
C SER A 11 6.17 -1.24 4.64
N TRP A 12 5.25 -0.27 4.71
CA TRP A 12 5.62 1.13 4.82
C TRP A 12 6.04 1.44 6.26
N ASP A 13 7.17 2.12 6.42
CA ASP A 13 7.73 2.50 7.71
C ASP A 13 7.10 3.75 8.34
N GLY A 14 6.10 4.35 7.69
CA GLY A 14 5.44 5.57 8.15
C GLY A 14 6.19 6.87 7.81
N THR A 15 7.22 6.81 6.96
CA THR A 15 7.98 7.99 6.52
C THR A 15 7.78 8.29 5.04
N TYR A 16 7.89 9.56 4.66
CA TYR A 16 7.92 9.98 3.26
C TYR A 16 8.98 11.07 3.06
N LYS A 17 9.92 10.85 2.12
CA LYS A 17 11.04 11.74 1.85
C LYS A 17 11.90 12.06 3.09
N GLY A 18 12.16 11.03 3.92
CA GLY A 18 12.99 11.14 5.12
C GLY A 18 12.34 11.93 6.27
N LYS A 19 11.04 12.19 6.19
CA LYS A 19 10.25 12.84 7.24
C LYS A 19 9.11 11.92 7.64
N GLU A 20 8.63 12.07 8.87
CA GLU A 20 7.39 11.43 9.28
C GLU A 20 6.24 11.80 8.33
N ALA A 21 5.45 10.81 7.95
CA ALA A 21 4.23 11.06 7.21
C ALA A 21 3.23 11.87 8.06
N VAL A 22 2.34 12.59 7.39
CA VAL A 22 1.35 13.46 8.05
C VAL A 22 0.20 12.62 8.58
N THR A 23 -0.35 12.97 9.74
CA THR A 23 -1.61 12.41 10.22
C THR A 23 -2.73 12.78 9.26
N ASP A 24 -3.20 11.83 8.44
CA ASP A 24 -4.19 12.04 7.39
C ASP A 24 -4.77 10.69 6.89
N ALA A 25 -5.73 10.76 5.97
CA ALA A 25 -6.21 9.63 5.20
C ALA A 25 -5.30 9.32 4.01
N TYR A 26 -4.93 8.05 3.87
CA TYR A 26 -4.12 7.53 2.77
C TYR A 26 -4.90 6.48 1.98
N ILE A 27 -4.74 6.47 0.67
CA ILE A 27 -5.32 5.45 -0.22
C ILE A 27 -4.30 4.33 -0.41
N TRP A 28 -4.75 3.08 -0.31
CA TRP A 28 -3.96 1.91 -0.67
C TRP A 28 -4.60 1.18 -1.85
N LYS A 29 -3.74 0.50 -2.63
CA LYS A 29 -4.14 -0.36 -3.74
C LYS A 29 -3.28 -1.61 -3.74
N ILE A 30 -3.90 -2.76 -4.02
CA ILE A 30 -3.24 -4.04 -4.24
C ILE A 30 -3.75 -4.58 -5.58
N ASP A 31 -2.80 -4.92 -6.45
CA ASP A 31 -3.07 -5.59 -7.73
C ASP A 31 -2.47 -6.99 -7.66
N LEU A 32 -3.29 -8.01 -7.88
CA LEU A 32 -2.91 -9.42 -7.86
C LEU A 32 -3.21 -10.07 -9.20
N VAL A 33 -2.36 -11.01 -9.58
CA VAL A 33 -2.63 -11.96 -10.67
C VAL A 33 -2.67 -13.34 -10.03
N ASP A 34 -3.78 -14.05 -10.20
CA ASP A 34 -3.93 -15.42 -9.77
C ASP A 34 -3.00 -16.32 -10.61
N ALA A 35 -2.07 -17.00 -9.94
CA ALA A 35 -1.05 -17.79 -10.62
C ALA A 35 -1.62 -19.06 -11.31
N SER A 36 -2.84 -19.48 -10.98
CA SER A 36 -3.44 -20.71 -11.50
C SER A 36 -4.21 -20.49 -12.80
N ASN A 37 -4.87 -19.35 -12.95
CA ASN A 37 -5.77 -19.06 -14.07
C ASN A 37 -5.47 -17.71 -14.76
N GLY A 38 -4.52 -16.92 -14.25
CA GLY A 38 -4.14 -15.62 -14.79
C GLY A 38 -5.15 -14.50 -14.51
N GLU A 39 -6.15 -14.74 -13.66
CA GLU A 39 -7.19 -13.77 -13.34
C GLU A 39 -6.62 -12.59 -12.53
N GLU A 40 -6.96 -11.37 -12.94
CA GLU A 40 -6.59 -10.16 -12.22
C GLU A 40 -7.59 -9.85 -11.11
N LYS A 41 -7.07 -9.49 -9.93
CA LYS A 41 -7.87 -9.03 -8.78
C LYS A 41 -7.30 -7.73 -8.27
N ASN A 42 -8.16 -6.72 -8.14
CA ASN A 42 -7.78 -5.41 -7.61
C ASN A 42 -8.51 -5.12 -6.31
N PHE A 43 -7.77 -4.67 -5.32
CA PHE A 43 -8.29 -4.22 -4.05
C PHE A 43 -7.81 -2.80 -3.79
N ASN A 44 -8.66 -1.98 -3.18
CA ASN A 44 -8.28 -0.65 -2.76
C ASN A 44 -9.13 -0.23 -1.57
N GLY A 45 -8.67 0.81 -0.89
CA GLY A 45 -9.38 1.40 0.22
C GLY A 45 -8.62 2.59 0.78
N TYR A 46 -9.08 3.07 1.93
CA TYR A 46 -8.41 4.12 2.68
C TYR A 46 -8.02 3.62 4.06
N VAL A 47 -6.94 4.17 4.59
CA VAL A 47 -6.47 3.98 5.96
C VAL A 47 -6.21 5.34 6.57
N LEU A 48 -6.52 5.47 7.86
CA LEU A 48 -6.21 6.67 8.64
C LEU A 48 -4.87 6.45 9.34
N LEU A 49 -3.90 7.31 9.05
CA LEU A 49 -2.68 7.39 9.84
C LEU A 49 -2.94 8.33 11.00
N THR A 50 -2.96 7.79 12.22
CA THR A 50 -3.13 8.55 13.48
C THR A 50 -1.97 8.27 14.43
N ARG A 51 -1.62 9.24 15.27
CA ARG A 51 -0.57 9.15 16.30
C ARG A 51 -1.14 9.50 17.66
#